data_AF-A0A520Y8S0-F1
#
_entry.id   AF-A0A520Y8S0-F1
#
_cell.length_a   1.000
_cell.length_b   1.000
_cell.length_c   1.000
_cell.angle_alpha   90.00
_cell.angle_beta   90.00
_cell.angle_gamma   90.00
#
_symmetry.space_group_name_H-M   'P 1'
#
loop_
_entity.id
_entity.type
_entity.pdbx_description
1 polymer ?
#
loop_
_entity_poly.entity_id
_entity_poly.type
_entity_poly.pdbx_seq_one_letter_code
_entity_poly.pdbx_strand_id
1 'polypeptide(L)'
;MTRINQLRWECQCLPPLQRWNAAEGCADQHAEYDSTRSAHSGFRDDICSPRGWAQNECPGWPSEDRIITGCLQAMWDEGPGEPFSAHGHYINMTNSAYSMVACGFYETAGGQFWSVQNFQ
;
A
#
# COMPACT_ATOMS: atom_id res chain seq x y z
N MET A 1 -4.68 -6.13 -5.19
CA MET A 1 -5.78 -5.52 -6.00
C MET A 1 -7.16 -5.73 -5.39
N THR A 2 -7.64 -6.98 -5.27
CA THR A 2 -9.05 -7.27 -4.96
C THR A 2 -9.56 -6.61 -3.68
N ARG A 3 -8.79 -6.61 -2.59
CA ARG A 3 -9.25 -6.03 -1.32
C ARG A 3 -9.44 -4.52 -1.36
N ILE A 4 -8.48 -3.74 -1.87
CA ILE A 4 -8.60 -2.28 -1.97
C ILE A 4 -9.85 -1.93 -2.80
N ASN A 5 -10.06 -2.61 -3.93
CA ASN A 5 -11.22 -2.36 -4.77
C ASN A 5 -12.54 -2.81 -4.12
N GLN A 6 -12.53 -3.89 -3.34
CA GLN A 6 -13.68 -4.29 -2.53
C GLN A 6 -14.06 -3.18 -1.55
N LEU A 7 -13.09 -2.66 -0.78
CA LEU A 7 -13.33 -1.60 0.20
C LEU A 7 -13.85 -0.31 -0.47
N ARG A 8 -13.19 0.12 -1.54
CA ARG A 8 -13.61 1.28 -2.34
C ARG A 8 -15.05 1.16 -2.82
N TRP A 9 -15.42 -0.01 -3.35
CA TRP A 9 -16.76 -0.25 -3.85
C TRP A 9 -17.80 -0.36 -2.74
N GLU A 10 -17.61 -1.29 -1.80
CA GLU A 10 -18.62 -1.64 -0.80
C GLU A 10 -18.86 -0.54 0.22
N CYS A 11 -17.83 0.25 0.56
CA CYS A 11 -17.92 1.24 1.65
C CYS A 11 -18.09 2.68 1.17
N GLN A 12 -17.74 3.01 -0.08
CA GLN A 12 -17.83 4.38 -0.60
C GLN A 12 -18.39 4.53 -2.02
N CYS A 13 -18.74 3.43 -2.70
CA CYS A 13 -19.16 3.45 -4.11
C CYS A 13 -18.11 4.11 -5.03
N LEU A 14 -16.83 4.01 -4.70
CA LEU A 14 -15.74 4.53 -5.51
C LEU A 14 -15.40 3.59 -6.66
N PRO A 15 -14.94 4.12 -7.82
CA PRO A 15 -14.47 3.29 -8.92
C PRO A 15 -13.24 2.47 -8.49
N PRO A 16 -13.09 1.25 -9.04
CA PRO A 16 -11.92 0.42 -8.76
C PRO A 16 -10.65 1.06 -9.33
N LEU A 17 -9.55 0.91 -8.61
CA LEU A 17 -8.21 1.20 -9.12
C LEU A 17 -7.76 0.07 -10.05
N GLN A 18 -7.10 0.44 -11.14
CA GLN A 18 -6.50 -0.52 -12.06
C GLN A 18 -5.21 -1.12 -11.48
N ARG A 19 -4.87 -2.33 -11.93
CA ARG A 19 -3.59 -2.95 -11.59
C ARG A 19 -2.45 -2.31 -12.35
N TRP A 20 -1.54 -1.65 -11.63
CA TRP A 20 -0.38 -1.00 -12.21
C TRP A 20 0.83 -1.94 -12.28
N ASN A 21 0.77 -2.93 -13.17
CA ASN A 21 1.82 -3.96 -13.30
C ASN A 21 3.22 -3.36 -13.49
N ALA A 22 3.34 -2.23 -14.20
CA ALA A 22 4.62 -1.58 -14.48
C ALA A 22 5.35 -1.05 -13.23
N ALA A 23 4.64 -0.80 -12.12
CA ALA A 23 5.22 -0.32 -10.87
C ALA A 23 5.35 -1.40 -9.78
N GLU A 24 4.86 -2.62 -10.01
CA GLU A 24 4.90 -3.69 -9.00
C GLU A 24 6.33 -4.07 -8.61
N GLY A 25 7.24 -4.16 -9.59
CA GLY A 25 8.65 -4.41 -9.29
C GLY A 25 9.33 -3.29 -8.49
N CYS A 26 8.82 -2.04 -8.56
CA CYS A 26 9.30 -0.96 -7.72
C CYS A 26 8.66 -1.01 -6.32
N ALA A 27 7.39 -1.43 -6.22
CA ALA A 27 6.76 -1.70 -4.93
C ALA A 27 7.44 -2.86 -4.17
N ASP A 28 7.87 -3.92 -4.86
CA ASP A 28 8.65 -5.02 -4.27
C ASP A 28 10.00 -4.52 -3.72
N GLN A 29 10.72 -3.71 -4.52
CA GLN A 29 11.98 -3.10 -4.09
C GLN A 29 11.80 -2.18 -2.88
N HIS A 30 10.72 -1.39 -2.84
CA HIS A 30 10.41 -0.60 -1.65
C HIS A 30 10.15 -1.50 -0.44
N ALA A 31 9.35 -2.57 -0.58
CA ALA A 31 9.06 -3.48 0.52
C ALA A 31 10.33 -4.16 1.07
N GLU A 32 11.26 -4.57 0.20
CA GLU A 32 12.58 -5.11 0.60
C GLU A 32 13.48 -4.04 1.24
N TYR A 33 13.49 -2.83 0.69
CA TYR A 33 14.35 -1.76 1.19
C TYR A 33 13.91 -1.27 2.58
N ASP A 34 12.61 -1.09 2.75
CA ASP A 34 11.96 -0.63 3.97
C ASP A 34 11.98 -1.71 5.05
N SER A 35 12.02 -2.98 4.63
CA SER A 35 12.19 -4.15 5.48
C SER A 35 13.42 -4.14 6.39
N THR A 36 14.41 -3.31 6.10
CA THR A 36 15.63 -3.20 6.91
C THR A 36 15.84 -1.79 7.44
N ARG A 37 14.83 -0.92 7.28
CA ARG A 37 14.87 0.52 7.53
C ARG A 37 13.55 1.02 8.15
N SER A 38 13.27 2.31 8.02
CA SER A 38 12.01 2.92 8.42
C SER A 38 10.99 2.80 7.30
N ALA A 39 9.70 2.79 7.65
CA ALA A 39 8.61 2.82 6.67
C ALA A 39 8.79 3.97 5.67
N HIS A 40 8.48 3.76 4.39
CA HIS A 40 8.64 4.70 3.28
C HIS A 40 10.10 5.13 2.98
N SER A 41 11.12 4.41 3.43
CA SER A 41 12.52 4.75 3.13
C SER A 41 12.80 4.70 1.63
N GLY A 42 12.43 3.63 0.93
CA GLY A 42 12.65 3.45 -0.51
C GLY A 42 11.88 4.48 -1.34
N PHE A 43 10.67 4.85 -0.91
CA PHE A 43 9.89 5.90 -1.55
C PHE A 43 10.52 7.29 -1.40
N ARG A 44 11.10 7.60 -0.23
CA ARG A 44 11.78 8.88 0.04
C ARG A 44 13.14 8.96 -0.66
N ASP A 45 13.85 7.84 -0.73
CA ASP A 45 15.19 7.75 -1.31
C ASP A 45 15.16 7.57 -2.84
N ASP A 46 13.97 7.46 -3.45
CA ASP A 46 13.74 7.38 -4.91
C ASP A 46 14.53 6.24 -5.59
N ILE A 47 14.53 5.06 -4.97
CA ILE A 47 15.42 3.96 -5.36
C ILE A 47 15.04 3.27 -6.67
N CYS A 48 13.82 3.46 -7.15
CA CYS A 48 13.30 2.84 -8.37
C CYS A 48 12.21 3.68 -9.03
N SER A 49 11.86 3.31 -10.26
CA SER A 49 10.76 3.91 -11.01
C SER A 49 10.05 2.87 -11.88
N PRO A 50 8.75 3.07 -12.19
CA PRO A 50 7.86 4.11 -11.70
C PRO A 50 7.36 3.82 -10.26
N ARG A 51 7.31 4.86 -9.39
CA ARG A 51 7.02 4.71 -7.95
C ARG A 51 5.67 5.25 -7.46
N GLY A 52 4.94 5.99 -8.28
CA GLY A 52 3.66 6.62 -7.91
C GLY A 52 3.80 7.93 -7.14
N TRP A 53 2.67 8.47 -6.70
CA TRP A 53 2.54 9.77 -6.01
C TRP A 53 2.29 9.63 -4.51
N ALA A 54 1.81 8.48 -4.06
CA ALA A 54 1.57 8.16 -2.66
C ALA A 54 1.85 6.68 -2.39
N GLN A 55 2.04 6.35 -1.12
CA GLN A 55 2.38 5.01 -0.69
C GLN A 55 1.66 4.66 0.62
N ASN A 56 1.15 3.44 0.70
CA ASN A 56 0.79 2.78 1.95
C ASN A 56 1.72 1.60 2.19
N GLU A 57 1.94 1.24 3.47
CA GLU A 57 2.85 0.15 3.82
C GLU A 57 2.36 -0.69 5.02
N CYS A 58 2.53 -2.01 4.90
CA CYS A 58 2.18 -3.03 5.88
C CYS A 58 3.44 -3.72 6.42
N PRO A 59 4.03 -3.24 7.53
CA PRO A 59 5.28 -3.79 8.04
C PRO A 59 5.09 -5.02 8.93
N GLY A 60 5.87 -6.07 8.69
CA GLY A 60 6.09 -7.17 9.65
C GLY A 60 4.92 -8.14 9.88
N TRP A 61 4.07 -8.36 8.87
CA TRP A 61 2.89 -9.23 8.99
C TRP A 61 3.24 -10.72 8.84
N PRO A 62 2.47 -11.64 9.45
CA PRO A 62 2.82 -13.06 9.46
C PRO A 62 2.56 -13.81 8.14
N SER A 63 1.85 -13.21 7.18
CA SER A 63 1.61 -13.77 5.85
C SER A 63 1.01 -12.73 4.90
N GLU A 64 1.07 -13.00 3.59
CA GLU A 64 0.36 -12.21 2.57
C GLU A 64 -1.15 -12.16 2.82
N ASP A 65 -1.76 -13.28 3.20
CA ASP A 65 -3.20 -13.33 3.50
C ASP A 65 -3.57 -12.37 4.65
N ARG A 66 -2.73 -12.29 5.68
CA ARG A 66 -2.94 -11.38 6.81
C ARG A 66 -2.68 -9.91 6.46
N ILE A 67 -1.84 -9.64 5.47
CA ILE A 67 -1.74 -8.30 4.87
C ILE A 67 -3.04 -7.96 4.16
N ILE A 68 -3.53 -8.84 3.30
CA ILE A 68 -4.72 -8.59 2.48
C ILE A 68 -5.96 -8.46 3.35
N THR A 69 -6.17 -9.33 4.32
CA THR A 69 -7.39 -9.37 5.13
C THR A 69 -7.32 -8.50 6.39
N GLY A 70 -6.12 -8.31 6.94
CA GLY A 70 -5.89 -7.59 8.20
C GLY A 70 -5.32 -6.20 7.98
N CYS A 71 -4.13 -6.09 7.39
CA CYS A 71 -3.46 -4.80 7.26
C CYS A 71 -4.25 -3.79 6.42
N LEU A 72 -4.69 -4.20 5.23
CA LEU A 72 -5.48 -3.33 4.34
C LEU A 72 -6.83 -2.95 4.97
N GLN A 73 -7.37 -3.79 5.87
CA GLN A 73 -8.54 -3.43 6.64
C GLN A 73 -8.21 -2.37 7.69
N ALA A 74 -7.12 -2.55 8.46
CA ALA A 74 -6.71 -1.59 9.48
C ALA A 74 -6.43 -0.20 8.88
N MET A 75 -5.77 -0.16 7.71
CA MET A 75 -5.56 1.08 6.94
C MET A 75 -6.88 1.75 6.55
N TRP A 76 -7.90 0.96 6.21
CA TRP A 76 -9.22 1.48 5.89
C TRP A 76 -9.97 1.96 7.15
N ASP A 77 -9.80 1.26 8.26
CA ASP A 77 -10.45 1.58 9.54
C ASP A 77 -9.90 2.86 10.18
N GLU A 78 -8.77 3.39 9.70
CA GLU A 78 -8.34 4.76 10.03
C GLU A 78 -9.44 5.78 9.72
N GLY A 79 -10.24 5.53 8.69
CA GLY A 79 -11.38 6.36 8.32
C GLY A 79 -11.01 7.75 7.79
N PRO A 80 -12.00 8.54 7.37
CA PRO A 80 -11.77 9.90 6.91
C PRO A 80 -11.45 10.81 8.10
N GLY A 81 -10.58 11.80 7.89
CA GLY A 81 -10.34 12.80 8.91
C GLY A 81 -9.04 13.56 8.73
N GLU A 82 -8.75 14.36 9.74
CA GLU A 82 -7.50 15.07 9.93
C GLU A 82 -6.99 14.82 11.35
N PRO A 83 -5.66 14.78 11.57
CA PRO A 83 -4.60 15.06 10.61
C PRO A 83 -4.29 13.89 9.66
N PHE A 84 -3.70 14.17 8.49
CA PHE A 84 -3.20 13.13 7.56
C PHE A 84 -2.32 12.07 8.25
N SER A 85 -1.55 12.43 9.28
CA SER A 85 -0.73 11.46 10.03
C SER A 85 -1.53 10.37 10.75
N ALA A 86 -2.85 10.54 10.93
CA ALA A 86 -3.74 9.57 11.55
C ALA A 86 -4.67 8.87 10.55
N HIS A 87 -4.82 9.41 9.33
CA HIS A 87 -5.80 8.96 8.33
C HIS A 87 -5.19 8.71 6.94
N GLY A 88 -3.88 8.84 6.82
CA GLY A 88 -3.18 8.92 5.54
C GLY A 88 -3.38 7.69 4.67
N HIS A 89 -3.45 6.50 5.27
CA HIS A 89 -3.65 5.28 4.49
C HIS A 89 -5.06 5.22 3.89
N TYR A 90 -6.07 5.57 4.67
CA TYR A 90 -7.45 5.68 4.19
C TYR A 90 -7.57 6.74 3.09
N ILE A 91 -6.97 7.92 3.31
CA ILE A 91 -6.99 9.02 2.34
C ILE A 91 -6.36 8.56 1.02
N ASN A 92 -5.20 7.90 1.05
CA ASN A 92 -4.57 7.35 -0.16
C ASN A 92 -5.47 6.31 -0.85
N MET A 93 -6.09 5.40 -0.10
CA MET A 93 -6.95 4.35 -0.66
C MET A 93 -8.26 4.88 -1.24
N THR A 94 -8.74 6.04 -0.81
CA THR A 94 -10.02 6.65 -1.23
C THR A 94 -9.84 7.83 -2.19
N ASN A 95 -8.62 8.34 -2.37
CA ASN A 95 -8.35 9.47 -3.24
C ASN A 95 -8.82 9.18 -4.67
N SER A 96 -9.69 10.05 -5.19
CA SER A 96 -10.27 9.93 -6.54
C SER A 96 -9.35 10.44 -7.63
N ALA A 97 -8.25 11.12 -7.28
CA ALA A 97 -7.20 11.49 -8.23
C ALA A 97 -6.37 10.28 -8.69
N TYR A 98 -6.33 9.20 -7.90
CA TYR A 98 -5.64 7.98 -8.27
C TYR A 98 -6.54 7.07 -9.10
N SER A 99 -5.95 6.48 -10.13
CA SER A 99 -6.59 5.57 -11.07
C SER A 99 -5.96 4.18 -11.05
N MET A 100 -4.74 4.05 -10.53
CA MET A 100 -4.04 2.77 -10.45
C MET A 100 -3.33 2.59 -9.11
N VAL A 101 -3.06 1.34 -8.77
CA VAL A 101 -2.20 0.99 -7.64
C VAL A 101 -1.25 -0.15 -8.02
N ALA A 102 -0.05 -0.17 -7.47
CA ALA A 102 0.89 -1.28 -7.56
C ALA A 102 1.10 -1.85 -6.17
N CYS A 103 0.97 -3.17 -6.02
CA CYS A 103 1.22 -3.83 -4.74
C CYS A 103 2.51 -4.63 -4.84
N GLY A 104 3.39 -4.47 -3.87
CA GLY A 104 4.60 -5.27 -3.72
C GLY A 104 4.63 -6.01 -2.39
N PHE A 105 5.38 -7.10 -2.35
CA PHE A 105 5.54 -7.96 -1.18
C PHE A 105 6.99 -8.40 -1.03
N TYR A 106 7.46 -8.46 0.21
CA TYR A 106 8.78 -8.98 0.53
C TYR A 106 8.70 -9.83 1.80
N GLU A 107 9.12 -11.09 1.71
CA GLU A 107 9.30 -11.97 2.86
C GLU A 107 10.72 -11.80 3.42
N THR A 108 10.81 -11.42 4.68
CA THR A 108 12.06 -11.29 5.42
C THR A 108 12.67 -12.64 5.73
N ALA A 109 13.97 -12.66 6.05
CA ALA A 109 14.62 -13.86 6.58
C ALA A 109 13.98 -14.41 7.87
N GLY A 110 13.20 -13.59 8.59
CA GLY A 110 12.44 -13.99 9.78
C GLY A 110 11.05 -14.56 9.48
N GLY A 111 10.64 -14.67 8.21
CA GLY A 111 9.32 -15.15 7.79
C GLY A 111 8.19 -14.13 7.96
N GLN A 112 8.51 -12.88 8.30
CA GLN A 112 7.56 -11.77 8.29
C GLN A 112 7.49 -11.15 6.91
N PHE A 113 6.34 -10.61 6.55
CA PHE A 113 6.07 -9.98 5.28
C PHE A 113 5.97 -8.46 5.43
N TRP A 114 6.63 -7.76 4.51
CA TRP A 114 6.42 -6.36 4.22
C TRP A 114 5.60 -6.24 2.95
N SER A 115 4.67 -5.29 2.90
CA SER A 115 3.97 -4.98 1.66
C SER A 115 3.77 -3.50 1.47
N VAL A 116 3.93 -3.07 0.23
CA VAL A 116 3.83 -1.68 -0.21
C VAL A 116 2.70 -1.55 -1.22
N GLN A 117 1.95 -0.45 -1.16
CA GLN A 117 0.97 -0.08 -2.17
C GLN A 117 1.27 1.33 -2.69
N ASN A 118 1.75 1.41 -3.93
CA ASN A 118 2.09 2.66 -4.61
C ASN A 118 0.91 3.12 -5.49
N PHE A 119 0.44 4.35 -5.31
CA PHE A 119 -0.73 4.89 -6.01
C PHE A 119 -0.35 5.85 -7.13
N GLN A 120 -1.06 5.77 -8.27
CA GLN A 120 -0.91 6.67 -9.42
C GLN A 120 -2.24 7.32 -9.78
#